data_AF-A0AAD7ELU7-F1
#
_entry.id   AF-A0AAD7ELU7-F1
#
_cell.length_a   1.000
_cell.length_b   1.000
_cell.length_c   1.000
_cell.angle_alpha   90.00
_cell.angle_beta   90.00
_cell.angle_gamma   90.00
#
_symmetry.space_group_name_H-M   'P 1'
#
loop_
_entity.id
_entity.type
_entity.pdbx_description
1 polymer ?
#
loop_
_entity_poly.entity_id
_entity_poly.type
_entity_poly.pdbx_seq_one_letter_code
_entity_poly.pdbx_strand_id
1 'polypeptide(L)'
;MSKSNMGHTSGPESDQHFEVNAGDSAALHGAEKDNLWEWTARVRVKKYEVGGSFLVELFLGSVPTDPRQWRTSPNFVGAHYVFTNSVPGRGDAEVEGFVDLNDGIAEHSGLDSLDPNAVVPYLTHNLDWRVQRAGGEPVDLASVPSLEVTVFATPLTWPPGSDFPVPGERRAHRGITAGRPGGSGGADAGSS
;
A
#
# COMPACT_ATOMS: atom_id res chain seq x y z
N MET A 1 16.31 -21.01 -72.93
CA MET A 1 15.70 -20.41 -71.73
C MET A 1 16.01 -21.30 -70.55
N SER A 2 17.15 -21.06 -69.90
CA SER A 2 17.63 -21.83 -68.75
C SER A 2 17.00 -21.33 -67.47
N LYS A 3 16.43 -22.23 -66.67
CA LYS A 3 16.04 -22.00 -65.28
C LYS A 3 17.32 -22.02 -64.42
N SER A 4 17.60 -20.94 -63.71
CA SER A 4 18.58 -20.91 -62.63
C SER A 4 17.88 -20.66 -61.31
N ASN A 5 18.24 -21.50 -60.35
CA ASN A 5 17.69 -21.65 -59.00
C ASN A 5 18.16 -20.47 -58.13
N MET A 6 17.25 -19.74 -57.48
CA MET A 6 17.57 -18.72 -56.47
C MET A 6 17.86 -19.41 -55.14
N GLY A 7 19.02 -19.08 -54.57
CA GLY A 7 19.44 -19.55 -53.25
C GLY A 7 18.60 -18.94 -52.14
N HIS A 8 18.25 -19.77 -51.16
CA HIS A 8 17.83 -19.31 -49.84
C HIS A 8 19.06 -18.74 -49.12
N THR A 9 19.02 -17.45 -48.80
CA THR A 9 19.93 -16.83 -47.84
C THR A 9 19.20 -16.72 -46.51
N SER A 10 19.71 -17.44 -45.51
CA SER A 10 19.29 -17.33 -44.11
C SER A 10 19.75 -15.97 -43.57
N GLY A 11 18.81 -15.14 -43.12
CA GLY A 11 19.13 -13.92 -42.37
C GLY A 11 19.51 -14.25 -40.93
N PRO A 12 20.37 -13.44 -40.27
CA PRO A 12 20.70 -13.65 -38.87
C PRO A 12 19.53 -13.24 -37.97
N GLU A 13 19.07 -14.21 -37.19
CA GLU A 13 18.19 -14.03 -36.02
C GLU A 13 18.94 -13.19 -34.98
N SER A 14 18.37 -12.07 -34.57
CA SER A 14 18.98 -11.14 -33.63
C SER A 14 18.61 -11.53 -32.21
N ASP A 15 19.48 -12.31 -31.56
CA ASP A 15 19.44 -12.52 -30.11
C ASP A 15 19.77 -11.21 -29.39
N GLN A 16 18.73 -10.49 -28.94
CA GLN A 16 18.91 -9.37 -28.02
C GLN A 16 19.16 -9.93 -26.61
N HIS A 17 20.43 -10.12 -26.28
CA HIS A 17 20.89 -10.29 -24.92
C HIS A 17 20.54 -9.02 -24.11
N PHE A 18 19.58 -9.14 -23.19
CA PHE A 18 19.33 -8.12 -22.17
C PHE A 18 20.44 -8.22 -21.11
N GLU A 19 21.52 -7.47 -21.31
CA GLU A 19 22.47 -7.21 -20.23
C GLU A 19 21.81 -6.28 -19.21
N VAL A 20 21.49 -6.81 -18.03
CA VAL A 20 21.15 -6.01 -16.86
C VAL A 20 22.40 -5.25 -16.41
N ASN A 21 22.49 -3.98 -16.82
CA ASN A 21 23.52 -3.10 -16.32
C ASN A 21 23.30 -2.86 -14.83
N ALA A 22 24.20 -3.40 -13.99
CA ALA A 22 24.27 -3.12 -12.55
C ALA A 22 24.65 -1.64 -12.24
N GLY A 23 24.52 -0.74 -13.21
CA GLY A 23 24.85 0.68 -13.15
C GLY A 23 23.68 1.60 -12.80
N ASP A 24 22.42 1.14 -12.88
CA ASP A 24 21.26 1.98 -12.53
C ASP A 24 21.11 2.22 -11.01
N SER A 25 21.83 1.45 -10.18
CA SER A 25 21.93 1.68 -8.73
C SER A 25 22.72 2.96 -8.37
N ALA A 26 23.56 3.45 -9.30
CA ALA A 26 24.45 4.58 -9.01
C ALA A 26 23.77 5.95 -9.09
N ALA A 27 22.57 6.07 -9.68
CA ALA A 27 21.90 7.35 -9.91
C ALA A 27 21.27 7.99 -8.66
N LEU A 28 21.28 7.31 -7.51
CA LEU A 28 20.82 7.89 -6.23
C LEU A 28 21.93 8.55 -5.39
N HIS A 29 23.18 8.57 -5.87
CA HIS A 29 24.27 9.25 -5.19
C HIS A 29 24.20 10.77 -5.44
N GLY A 30 23.25 11.47 -4.80
CA GLY A 30 23.25 12.94 -4.84
C GLY A 30 22.00 13.66 -4.33
N ALA A 31 20.91 12.98 -3.99
CA ALA A 31 19.80 13.61 -3.26
C ALA A 31 20.10 13.54 -1.77
N GLU A 32 19.94 14.64 -1.03
CA GLU A 32 20.20 14.73 0.41
C GLU A 32 19.66 13.51 1.17
N LYS A 33 20.54 12.83 1.91
CA LYS A 33 20.22 11.67 2.76
C LYS A 33 19.43 12.04 4.01
N ASP A 34 18.74 13.18 4.01
CA ASP A 34 18.44 13.91 5.24
C ASP A 34 16.99 13.83 5.69
N ASN A 35 16.06 13.21 4.94
CA ASN A 35 14.67 13.02 5.41
C ASN A 35 13.93 11.88 4.68
N LEU A 36 14.38 10.64 4.85
CA LEU A 36 13.64 9.48 4.37
C LEU A 36 12.55 9.08 5.38
N TRP A 37 11.33 8.92 4.90
CA TRP A 37 10.18 8.53 5.72
C TRP A 37 9.49 7.33 5.10
N GLU A 38 9.12 6.37 5.93
CA GLU A 38 8.24 5.26 5.62
C GLU A 38 6.84 5.57 6.16
N TRP A 39 5.84 5.53 5.28
CA TRP A 39 4.44 5.72 5.61
C TRP A 39 3.69 4.39 5.47
N THR A 40 3.05 3.96 6.55
CA THR A 40 2.24 2.74 6.55
C THR A 40 0.86 3.00 7.13
N ALA A 41 -0.16 2.38 6.55
CA ALA A 41 -1.46 2.26 7.17
C ALA A 41 -1.58 0.91 7.85
N ARG A 42 -1.82 0.94 9.16
CA ARG A 42 -2.17 -0.24 9.94
C ARG A 42 -3.67 -0.43 9.92
N VAL A 43 -4.10 -1.63 9.55
CA VAL A 43 -5.49 -2.06 9.60
C VAL A 43 -5.64 -3.07 10.71
N ARG A 44 -6.53 -2.81 11.66
CA ARG A 44 -6.86 -3.69 12.78
C ARG A 44 -8.36 -3.94 12.79
N VAL A 45 -8.79 -5.20 12.95
CA VAL A 45 -10.21 -5.59 12.88
C VAL A 45 -10.45 -6.97 13.52
N LYS A 46 -11.64 -7.19 14.07
CA LYS A 46 -12.07 -8.53 14.51
C LYS A 46 -12.25 -9.44 13.30
N LYS A 47 -11.52 -10.56 13.32
CA LYS A 47 -11.41 -11.53 12.22
C LYS A 47 -12.75 -12.03 11.69
N TYR A 48 -13.76 -12.17 12.55
CA TYR A 48 -15.04 -12.79 12.21
C TYR A 48 -16.22 -11.81 12.12
N GLU A 49 -15.99 -10.50 12.27
CA GLU A 49 -17.06 -9.49 12.33
C GLU A 49 -17.89 -9.39 11.04
N VAL A 50 -17.24 -9.57 9.88
CA VAL A 50 -17.90 -9.50 8.57
C VAL A 50 -18.66 -10.80 8.21
N GLY A 51 -18.47 -11.87 8.99
CA GLY A 51 -19.13 -13.17 8.77
C GLY A 51 -18.51 -14.07 7.69
N GLY A 52 -17.28 -13.76 7.26
CA GLY A 52 -16.55 -14.52 6.24
C GLY A 52 -15.20 -13.88 5.93
N SER A 53 -14.49 -14.36 4.92
CA SER A 53 -13.25 -13.71 4.46
C SER A 53 -13.56 -12.40 3.75
N PHE A 54 -12.77 -11.39 4.04
CA PHE A 54 -12.94 -10.03 3.52
C PHE A 54 -11.60 -9.35 3.34
N LEU A 55 -11.63 -8.19 2.71
CA LEU A 55 -10.47 -7.35 2.48
C LEU A 55 -10.82 -5.91 2.84
N VAL A 56 -9.84 -5.21 3.42
CA VAL A 56 -9.88 -3.77 3.66
C VAL A 56 -8.97 -3.13 2.63
N GLU A 57 -9.56 -2.42 1.68
CA GLU A 57 -8.88 -1.83 0.53
C GLU A 57 -8.64 -0.34 0.79
N LEU A 58 -7.42 0.12 0.53
CA LEU A 58 -6.99 1.49 0.77
C LEU A 58 -6.74 2.21 -0.54
N PHE A 59 -7.07 3.50 -0.55
CA PHE A 59 -7.01 4.36 -1.71
C PHE A 59 -6.38 5.71 -1.37
N LEU A 60 -5.70 6.31 -2.33
CA LEU A 60 -5.27 7.71 -2.30
C LEU A 60 -5.97 8.47 -3.42
N GLY A 61 -7.00 9.24 -3.06
CA GLY A 61 -7.84 9.98 -3.99
C GLY A 61 -9.26 9.43 -4.07
N SER A 62 -9.91 9.57 -5.23
CA SER A 62 -11.30 9.18 -5.41
C SER A 62 -11.48 7.67 -5.52
N VAL A 63 -12.46 7.12 -4.79
CA VAL A 63 -12.81 5.70 -4.87
C VAL A 63 -13.93 5.50 -5.92
N PRO A 64 -13.79 4.57 -6.88
CA PRO A 64 -14.86 4.29 -7.84
C PRO A 64 -16.16 3.88 -7.15
N THR A 65 -17.31 4.25 -7.71
CA THR A 65 -18.62 3.85 -7.16
C THR A 65 -18.91 2.36 -7.34
N ASP A 66 -18.41 1.73 -8.42
CA ASP A 66 -18.59 0.30 -8.67
C ASP A 66 -17.53 -0.51 -7.91
N PRO A 67 -17.91 -1.36 -6.93
CA PRO A 67 -16.97 -2.17 -6.15
C PRO A 67 -16.11 -3.13 -6.98
N ARG A 68 -16.56 -3.48 -8.19
CA ARG A 68 -15.80 -4.36 -9.10
C ARG A 68 -14.57 -3.68 -9.68
N GLN A 69 -14.51 -2.35 -9.61
CA GLN A 69 -13.41 -1.54 -10.15
C GLN A 69 -12.39 -1.13 -9.08
N TRP A 70 -12.65 -1.42 -7.81
CA TRP A 70 -11.82 -0.98 -6.69
C TRP A 70 -10.35 -1.42 -6.85
N ARG A 71 -10.08 -2.72 -7.05
CA ARG A 71 -8.71 -3.25 -7.19
C ARG A 71 -7.98 -2.86 -8.49
N THR A 72 -8.71 -2.36 -9.48
CA THR A 72 -8.13 -1.87 -10.74
C THR A 72 -8.12 -0.35 -10.81
N SER A 73 -8.55 0.31 -9.73
CA SER A 73 -8.53 1.77 -9.64
C SER A 73 -7.08 2.25 -9.68
N PRO A 74 -6.76 3.32 -10.42
CA PRO A 74 -5.44 3.94 -10.33
C PRO A 74 -5.15 4.48 -8.93
N ASN A 75 -6.18 4.75 -8.12
CA ASN A 75 -6.02 5.28 -6.77
C ASN A 75 -5.87 4.16 -5.72
N PHE A 76 -5.91 2.88 -6.10
CA PHE A 76 -5.75 1.76 -5.18
C PHE A 76 -4.28 1.58 -4.79
N VAL A 77 -3.99 1.63 -3.49
CA VAL A 77 -2.61 1.56 -2.98
C VAL A 77 -2.31 0.28 -2.21
N GLY A 78 -3.33 -0.54 -1.94
CA GLY A 78 -3.14 -1.84 -1.32
C GLY A 78 -4.32 -2.30 -0.48
N ALA A 79 -4.21 -3.50 0.09
CA ALA A 79 -5.27 -4.07 0.91
C ALA A 79 -4.74 -4.99 2.01
N HIS A 80 -5.45 -5.04 3.12
CA HIS A 80 -5.30 -6.08 4.13
C HIS A 80 -6.32 -7.20 3.90
N TYR A 81 -5.83 -8.44 3.77
CA TYR A 81 -6.65 -9.62 3.48
C TYR A 81 -6.90 -10.42 4.76
N VAL A 82 -8.17 -10.55 5.14
CA VAL A 82 -8.59 -11.30 6.32
C VAL A 82 -9.19 -12.63 5.89
N PHE A 83 -8.44 -13.70 6.14
CA PHE A 83 -8.87 -15.06 5.84
C PHE A 83 -9.51 -15.71 7.06
N THR A 84 -10.78 -16.07 6.93
CA THR A 84 -11.52 -16.80 7.97
C THR A 84 -11.58 -18.29 7.66
N ASN A 85 -11.67 -19.09 8.70
CA ASN A 85 -11.95 -20.52 8.63
C ASN A 85 -13.20 -20.81 9.47
N SER A 86 -13.97 -21.82 9.06
CA SER A 86 -15.23 -22.23 9.70
C SER A 86 -15.00 -22.96 11.02
N VAL A 87 -14.16 -22.43 11.91
CA VAL A 87 -13.91 -23.05 13.22
C VAL A 87 -14.80 -22.37 14.27
N PRO A 88 -15.80 -23.06 14.83
CA PRO A 88 -16.67 -22.47 15.84
C PRO A 88 -15.90 -22.09 17.11
N GLY A 89 -16.23 -20.93 17.70
CA GLY A 89 -15.80 -20.55 19.05
C GLY A 89 -14.69 -19.49 19.19
N ARG A 90 -14.31 -18.75 18.13
CA ARG A 90 -13.26 -17.70 18.20
C ARG A 90 -13.76 -16.27 17.90
N GLY A 91 -14.94 -15.91 18.40
CA GLY A 91 -15.65 -14.66 18.06
C GLY A 91 -14.88 -13.34 18.29
N ASP A 92 -13.80 -13.34 19.07
CA ASP A 92 -13.04 -12.14 19.42
C ASP A 92 -11.57 -12.15 18.96
N ALA A 93 -11.19 -13.06 18.06
CA ALA A 93 -9.85 -13.01 17.49
C ALA A 93 -9.66 -11.74 16.66
N GLU A 94 -8.68 -10.93 17.04
CA GLU A 94 -8.32 -9.72 16.33
C GLU A 94 -7.12 -9.95 15.41
N VAL A 95 -7.15 -9.33 14.25
CA VAL A 95 -6.07 -9.40 13.26
C VAL A 95 -5.60 -8.00 12.93
N GLU A 96 -4.32 -7.92 12.56
CA GLU A 96 -3.68 -6.68 12.14
C GLU A 96 -2.84 -6.93 10.89
N GLY A 97 -2.76 -5.92 10.03
CA GLY A 97 -1.84 -5.89 8.89
C GLY A 97 -1.44 -4.46 8.54
N PHE A 98 -0.43 -4.34 7.69
CA PHE A 98 0.15 -3.06 7.28
C PHE A 98 0.13 -2.97 5.75
N VAL A 99 -0.20 -1.77 5.25
CA VAL A 99 -0.15 -1.41 3.84
C VAL A 99 0.86 -0.27 3.70
N ASP A 100 1.86 -0.47 2.84
CA ASP A 100 2.81 0.58 2.48
C ASP A 100 2.10 1.65 1.65
N LEU A 101 2.36 2.92 1.96
CA LEU A 101 1.74 4.06 1.29
C LEU A 101 2.74 4.87 0.45
N ASN A 102 4.05 4.60 0.53
CA ASN A 102 5.08 5.46 -0.04
C ASN A 102 4.95 5.57 -1.55
N ASP A 103 4.84 4.43 -2.24
CA ASP A 103 4.71 4.40 -3.70
C ASP A 103 3.45 5.14 -4.15
N GLY A 104 2.32 4.91 -3.47
CA GLY A 104 1.07 5.61 -3.76
C GLY A 104 1.14 7.11 -3.47
N ILE A 105 1.83 7.54 -2.40
CA ILE A 105 2.04 8.96 -2.12
C ILE A 105 2.91 9.57 -3.23
N ALA A 106 4.00 8.92 -3.62
CA ALA A 106 4.89 9.40 -4.66
C ALA A 106 4.17 9.53 -6.02
N GLU A 107 3.31 8.58 -6.36
CA GLU A 107 2.58 8.57 -7.63
C GLU A 107 1.45 9.61 -7.70
N HIS A 108 0.71 9.81 -6.61
CA HIS A 108 -0.56 10.56 -6.66
C HIS A 108 -0.50 11.96 -6.05
N SER A 109 0.47 12.25 -5.17
CA SER A 109 0.42 13.46 -4.35
C SER A 109 0.98 14.71 -5.03
N GLY A 110 1.92 14.54 -5.97
CA GLY A 110 2.71 15.64 -6.52
C GLY A 110 3.61 16.34 -5.49
N LEU A 111 3.86 15.70 -4.33
CA LEU A 111 4.76 16.24 -3.30
C LEU A 111 6.23 15.95 -3.64
N ASP A 112 7.09 16.92 -3.36
CA ASP A 112 8.54 16.79 -3.57
C ASP A 112 9.25 16.02 -2.44
N SER A 113 8.54 15.65 -1.37
CA SER A 113 9.12 14.92 -0.23
C SER A 113 8.06 14.12 0.54
N LEU A 114 8.54 13.15 1.33
CA LEU A 114 7.73 12.37 2.25
C LEU A 114 7.72 12.94 3.69
N ASP A 115 8.08 14.22 3.86
CA ASP A 115 8.12 14.86 5.17
C ASP A 115 6.71 14.94 5.80
N PRO A 116 6.56 14.66 7.11
CA PRO A 116 5.27 14.73 7.80
C PRO A 116 4.52 16.05 7.64
N ASN A 117 5.20 17.19 7.49
CA ASN A 117 4.51 18.48 7.32
C ASN A 117 3.72 18.55 6.01
N ALA A 118 4.17 17.84 4.96
CA ALA A 118 3.51 17.78 3.67
C ALA A 118 2.56 16.58 3.57
N VAL A 119 2.99 15.41 4.05
CA VAL A 119 2.24 14.16 3.89
C VAL A 119 1.02 14.08 4.81
N VAL A 120 1.09 14.59 6.04
CA VAL A 120 -0.04 14.53 6.98
C VAL A 120 -1.28 15.26 6.41
N PRO A 121 -1.18 16.52 5.94
CA PRO A 121 -2.31 17.16 5.27
C PRO A 121 -2.79 16.38 4.05
N TYR A 122 -1.88 15.89 3.20
CA TYR A 122 -2.26 15.13 2.00
C TYR A 122 -3.08 13.88 2.33
N LEU A 123 -2.58 13.02 3.24
CA LEU A 123 -3.28 11.80 3.63
C LEU A 123 -4.59 12.09 4.34
N THR A 124 -4.68 13.16 5.12
CA THR A 124 -5.93 13.55 5.80
C THR A 124 -7.07 13.78 4.80
N HIS A 125 -6.76 14.32 3.62
CA HIS A 125 -7.75 14.62 2.59
C HIS A 125 -7.95 13.49 1.57
N ASN A 126 -6.90 12.72 1.29
CA ASN A 126 -6.89 11.79 0.15
C ASN A 126 -6.92 10.32 0.55
N LEU A 127 -6.55 9.95 1.77
CA LEU A 127 -6.62 8.56 2.21
C LEU A 127 -8.09 8.15 2.37
N ASP A 128 -8.51 7.08 1.71
CA ASP A 128 -9.82 6.48 1.88
C ASP A 128 -9.73 4.96 1.96
N TRP A 129 -10.76 4.32 2.52
CA TRP A 129 -10.80 2.87 2.65
C TRP A 129 -12.20 2.30 2.47
N ARG A 130 -12.27 1.08 1.95
CA ARG A 130 -13.51 0.31 1.78
C ARG A 130 -13.31 -1.11 2.30
N VAL A 131 -14.42 -1.75 2.64
CA VAL A 131 -14.44 -3.17 2.99
C VAL A 131 -15.22 -3.93 1.93
N GLN A 132 -14.69 -5.05 1.48
CA GLN A 132 -15.33 -5.92 0.51
C GLN A 132 -15.19 -7.38 0.96
N ARG A 133 -16.25 -8.17 0.81
CA ARG A 133 -16.17 -9.63 1.02
C ARG A 133 -15.32 -10.24 -0.08
N ALA A 134 -14.72 -11.40 0.17
CA ALA A 134 -13.94 -12.12 -0.85
C ALA A 134 -14.71 -12.40 -2.17
N GLY A 135 -16.06 -12.43 -2.12
CA GLY A 135 -16.93 -12.55 -3.29
C GLY A 135 -17.17 -11.24 -4.08
N GLY A 136 -16.56 -10.12 -3.70
CA GLY A 136 -16.72 -8.82 -4.37
C GLY A 136 -17.85 -7.95 -3.84
N GLU A 137 -18.57 -8.42 -2.81
CA GLU A 137 -19.73 -7.72 -2.25
C GLU A 137 -19.27 -6.63 -1.26
N PRO A 138 -19.63 -5.35 -1.46
CA PRO A 138 -19.19 -4.26 -0.58
C PRO A 138 -19.82 -4.40 0.80
N VAL A 139 -19.09 -3.97 1.83
CA VAL A 139 -19.54 -3.97 3.22
C VAL A 139 -19.55 -2.54 3.74
N ASP A 140 -20.66 -2.13 4.35
CA ASP A 140 -20.77 -0.83 4.99
C ASP A 140 -19.83 -0.77 6.21
N LEU A 141 -18.99 0.27 6.28
CA LEU A 141 -18.09 0.50 7.41
C LEU A 141 -18.82 0.62 8.74
N ALA A 142 -20.06 1.12 8.73
CA ALA A 142 -20.89 1.17 9.94
C ALA A 142 -21.25 -0.21 10.51
N SER A 143 -21.16 -1.27 9.69
CA SER A 143 -21.36 -2.66 10.11
C SER A 143 -20.10 -3.37 10.61
N VAL A 144 -18.94 -2.68 10.58
CA VAL A 144 -17.62 -3.19 11.01
C VAL A 144 -17.04 -2.28 12.10
N PRO A 145 -17.70 -2.15 13.26
CA PRO A 145 -17.30 -1.20 14.30
C PRO A 145 -15.94 -1.50 14.93
N SER A 146 -15.40 -2.72 14.77
CA SER A 146 -14.05 -3.04 15.25
C SER A 146 -12.91 -2.60 14.33
N LEU A 147 -13.23 -2.15 13.10
CA LEU A 147 -12.22 -1.68 12.17
C LEU A 147 -11.53 -0.41 12.69
N GLU A 148 -10.20 -0.43 12.71
CA GLU A 148 -9.36 0.73 12.98
C GLU A 148 -8.26 0.80 11.91
N VAL A 149 -8.27 1.89 11.14
CA VAL A 149 -7.19 2.30 10.25
C VAL A 149 -6.39 3.40 10.95
N THR A 150 -5.12 3.13 11.25
CA THR A 150 -4.19 4.09 11.86
C THR A 150 -2.95 4.24 10.98
N VAL A 151 -2.58 5.48 10.66
CA VAL A 151 -1.39 5.79 9.86
C VAL A 151 -0.18 5.96 10.78
N PHE A 152 0.96 5.42 10.34
CA PHE A 152 2.25 5.57 11.00
C PHE A 152 3.28 6.17 10.05
N ALA A 153 4.19 6.96 10.62
CA ALA A 153 5.39 7.46 9.95
C ALA A 153 6.62 6.98 10.70
N THR A 154 7.55 6.34 10.01
CA THR A 154 8.84 5.91 10.55
C THR A 154 9.95 6.70 9.85
N PRO A 155 10.75 7.52 10.57
CA PRO A 155 11.93 8.12 9.96
C PRO A 155 12.96 7.03 9.70
N LEU A 156 13.59 7.08 8.53
CA LEU A 156 14.64 6.15 8.13
C LEU A 156 15.97 6.90 8.00
N THR A 157 17.03 6.33 8.55
CA THR A 157 18.40 6.89 8.45
C THR A 157 19.27 5.94 7.65
N TRP A 158 20.18 6.45 6.81
CA TRP A 158 21.15 5.62 6.09
C TRP A 158 22.56 5.81 6.68
N PRO A 159 23.00 4.94 7.62
CA PRO A 159 24.34 5.05 8.17
C PRO A 159 25.40 4.93 7.07
N PRO A 160 26.53 5.66 7.18
CA PRO A 160 27.64 5.51 6.25
C PRO A 160 28.10 4.06 6.15
N GLY A 161 28.17 3.53 4.93
CA GLY A 161 28.60 2.15 4.66
C GLY A 161 27.54 1.07 4.91
N SER A 162 26.28 1.44 5.16
CA SER A 162 25.18 0.48 5.28
C SER A 162 24.50 0.24 3.93
N ASP A 163 24.18 -1.03 3.64
CA ASP A 163 23.39 -1.43 2.48
C ASP A 163 21.89 -1.12 2.66
N PHE A 164 21.43 -1.05 3.91
CA PHE A 164 20.02 -0.83 4.26
C PHE A 164 19.83 0.37 5.20
N PRO A 165 18.69 1.06 5.14
CA PRO A 165 18.36 2.08 6.12
C PRO A 165 18.04 1.44 7.48
N VAL A 166 18.21 2.23 8.54
CA VAL A 166 17.83 1.89 9.91
C VAL A 166 16.57 2.67 10.28
N PRO A 167 15.48 2.00 10.69
CA PRO A 167 14.28 2.68 11.15
C PRO A 167 14.49 3.32 12.52
N GLY A 168 14.04 4.57 12.64
CA GLY A 168 13.95 5.28 13.91
C GLY A 168 12.63 4.99 14.65
N GLU A 169 12.26 5.89 15.56
CA GLU A 169 11.02 5.76 16.32
C GLU A 169 9.79 5.97 15.44
N ARG A 170 8.95 4.94 15.34
CA ARG A 170 7.69 4.98 14.61
C ARG A 170 6.66 5.84 15.33
N ARG A 171 6.05 6.78 14.60
CA ARG A 171 5.10 7.78 15.13
C ARG A 171 3.69 7.48 14.61
N ALA A 172 2.71 7.45 15.50
CA ALA A 172 1.31 7.29 15.12
C ALA A 172 0.70 8.64 14.77
N HIS A 173 0.12 8.76 13.57
CA HIS A 173 -0.60 9.93 13.08
C HIS A 173 -2.12 9.68 13.07
N ARG A 174 -2.68 9.43 14.27
CA ARG A 174 -4.11 9.11 14.46
C ARG A 174 -5.05 10.17 13.88
N GLY A 175 -4.67 11.45 13.95
CA GLY A 175 -5.44 12.56 13.41
C GLY A 175 -5.80 12.44 11.92
N ILE A 176 -5.03 11.69 11.12
CA ILE A 176 -5.29 11.49 9.68
C ILE A 176 -6.63 10.77 9.43
N THR A 177 -6.99 9.82 10.28
CA THR A 177 -8.20 8.99 10.12
C THR A 177 -9.27 9.30 11.16
N ALA A 178 -8.98 10.20 12.09
CA ALA A 178 -9.84 10.47 13.23
C ALA A 178 -11.24 10.96 12.83
N GLY A 179 -12.26 10.46 13.53
CA GLY A 179 -13.66 10.86 13.32
C GLY A 179 -14.32 10.24 12.09
N ARG A 180 -13.63 9.37 11.34
CA ARG A 180 -14.19 8.66 10.18
C ARG A 180 -14.57 7.22 10.57
N PRO A 181 -15.65 6.63 10.00
CA PRO A 181 -15.99 5.23 10.23
C PRO A 181 -14.82 4.29 9.90
N GLY A 182 -14.42 3.44 10.84
CA GLY A 182 -13.26 2.58 10.70
C GLY A 182 -11.90 3.28 10.89
N GLY A 183 -11.89 4.57 11.24
CA GLY A 183 -10.68 5.35 11.53
C GLY A 183 -10.32 5.31 13.02
N SER A 184 -9.17 5.90 13.36
CA SER A 184 -8.70 5.91 14.74
C SER A 184 -9.57 6.82 15.65
N GLY A 185 -9.73 6.44 16.92
CA GLY A 185 -10.61 7.17 17.87
C GLY A 185 -11.78 6.36 18.43
N GLY A 186 -11.87 5.07 18.12
CA GLY A 186 -12.65 4.11 18.91
C GLY A 186 -11.88 3.70 20.16
N ALA A 187 -12.17 4.35 21.28
CA ALA A 187 -11.61 4.13 22.62
C ALA A 187 -10.08 4.27 22.74
N ASP A 188 -9.67 5.41 23.31
CA ASP A 188 -8.43 5.50 24.07
C ASP A 188 -8.43 4.42 25.18
N ALA A 189 -7.82 3.28 24.90
CA ALA A 189 -7.22 2.46 25.94
C ALA A 189 -5.86 3.08 26.23
N GLY A 190 -5.82 3.85 27.32
CA GLY A 190 -4.71 4.68 27.71
C GLY A 190 -3.36 3.98 27.74
N SER A 191 -2.33 4.77 27.51
CA SER A 191 -1.03 4.52 28.13
C SER A 191 -0.78 5.69 29.06
N SER A 192 -0.97 5.40 30.35
CA SER A 192 -0.34 6.09 31.48
C SER A 192 1.17 6.03 31.38
#